data_AF-A0A9P1HXQ1-F1
#
_entry.id   AF-A0A9P1HXQ1-F1
#
_cell.length_a   1.000
_cell.length_b   1.000
_cell.length_c   1.000
_cell.angle_alpha   90.00
_cell.angle_beta   90.00
_cell.angle_gamma   90.00
#
_symmetry.space_group_name_H-M   'P 1'
#
loop_
_entity.id
_entity.type
_entity.pdbx_description
1 polymer ?
#
loop_
_entity_poly.entity_id
_entity_poly.type
_entity_poly.pdbx_seq_one_letter_code
_entity_poly.pdbx_strand_id
1 'polypeptide(L)'
;MIMKSAFLLIVFVTSVHGAKRLKRDFMFVTDTNGTDAGCFADCNEKYKHDFEYSFNMNTTDFYDFPFHPIVLRYSSFLLFCRLAQQRTECYQNKCGDTMADTMFSPSNFICSFKKTLFMEVRPCLAEAEPKSFLTCDKKCQESVTKKEENDGEEPRKIYSMTEMEGYEVELDKLCTFQSCYLQCVEPILKETCPAELAAKSVDLLKSLVQWHAGDINDWHMLNDRQSQLPESCHQLAISRLVIDKTDPILQLFERY
;
A
#
# COMPACT_ATOMS: atom_id res chain seq x y z
N MET A 1 36.62 -44.93 32.41
CA MET A 1 37.13 -43.55 32.47
C MET A 1 36.06 -42.67 31.81
N ILE A 2 35.27 -41.99 32.63
CA ILE A 2 34.06 -41.26 32.24
C ILE A 2 34.47 -39.84 31.83
N MET A 3 34.31 -39.50 30.56
CA MET A 3 34.58 -38.14 30.08
C MET A 3 33.33 -37.30 30.31
N LYS A 4 33.43 -36.37 31.26
CA LYS A 4 32.45 -35.30 31.50
C LYS A 4 32.51 -34.33 30.33
N SER A 5 31.52 -34.32 29.45
CA SER A 5 31.32 -33.24 28.49
C SER A 5 30.22 -32.32 28.97
N ALA A 6 30.61 -31.07 29.22
CA ALA A 6 29.78 -29.98 29.64
C ALA A 6 28.71 -29.66 28.59
N PHE A 7 27.45 -29.58 29.03
CA PHE A 7 26.38 -28.95 28.29
C PHE A 7 26.64 -27.44 28.27
N LEU A 8 27.16 -26.92 27.16
CA LEU A 8 27.21 -25.49 26.91
C LEU A 8 25.82 -25.07 26.40
N LEU A 9 25.02 -24.49 27.30
CA LEU A 9 23.75 -23.87 26.97
C LEU A 9 24.06 -22.55 26.25
N ILE A 10 24.16 -22.58 24.92
CA ILE A 10 24.28 -21.35 24.13
C ILE A 10 22.87 -20.79 23.96
N VAL A 11 22.50 -19.89 24.86
CA VAL A 11 21.36 -18.98 24.65
C VAL A 11 21.77 -17.97 23.59
N PHE A 12 21.41 -18.24 22.33
CA PHE A 12 21.45 -17.20 21.31
C PHE A 12 20.29 -16.23 21.55
N VAL A 13 20.54 -15.22 22.38
CA VAL A 13 19.79 -13.95 22.30
C VAL A 13 20.37 -13.20 21.11
N THR A 14 19.92 -13.51 19.90
CA THR A 14 20.17 -12.61 18.77
C THR A 14 19.19 -11.46 18.90
N SER A 15 19.70 -10.35 19.41
CA SER A 15 19.14 -9.01 19.23
C SER A 15 18.96 -8.76 17.73
N VAL A 16 17.75 -9.01 17.23
CA VAL A 16 17.33 -8.64 15.88
C VAL A 16 17.19 -7.13 15.90
N HIS A 17 18.27 -6.43 15.54
CA HIS A 17 18.22 -5.01 15.25
C HIS A 17 17.18 -4.77 14.16
N GLY A 18 16.16 -3.97 14.51
CA GLY A 18 14.96 -3.75 13.72
C GLY A 18 15.28 -3.22 12.33
N ALA A 19 15.03 -4.04 11.32
CA ALA A 19 14.75 -3.56 9.98
C ALA A 19 13.44 -2.78 10.06
N LYS A 20 13.53 -1.45 10.13
CA LYS A 20 12.36 -0.58 10.01
C LYS A 20 11.93 -0.57 8.54
N ARG A 21 10.73 -1.09 8.27
CA ARG A 21 10.08 -1.01 6.96
C ARG A 21 9.67 0.44 6.72
N LEU A 22 10.18 1.06 5.66
CA LEU A 22 9.78 2.42 5.27
C LEU A 22 8.44 2.35 4.53
N LYS A 23 7.43 2.99 5.10
CA LYS A 23 6.04 3.04 4.64
C LYS A 23 5.78 4.37 3.92
N ARG A 24 4.99 4.35 2.84
CA ARG A 24 4.56 5.54 2.11
C ARG A 24 3.04 5.46 1.89
N ASP A 25 2.27 6.16 2.71
CA ASP A 25 0.84 6.40 2.45
C ASP A 25 0.73 7.73 1.68
N PHE A 26 -0.04 7.75 0.60
CA PHE A 26 -0.18 8.90 -0.29
C PHE A 26 -1.50 9.60 0.00
N MET A 27 -1.41 10.83 0.51
CA MET A 27 -2.53 11.77 0.50
C MET A 27 -1.99 13.13 0.06
N PHE A 28 -2.40 13.54 -1.14
CA PHE A 28 -2.24 14.90 -1.62
C PHE A 28 -3.55 15.66 -1.36
N VAL A 29 -3.47 16.84 -0.74
CA VAL A 29 -4.64 17.70 -0.53
C VAL A 29 -4.52 18.90 -1.47
N THR A 30 -5.41 18.98 -2.47
CA THR A 30 -5.49 20.15 -3.35
C THR A 30 -6.23 21.30 -2.66
N ASP A 31 -5.75 22.54 -2.84
CA ASP A 31 -6.46 23.75 -2.39
C ASP A 31 -7.81 23.96 -3.10
N THR A 32 -8.02 23.30 -4.24
CA THR A 32 -9.20 23.42 -5.12
C THR A 32 -10.38 22.57 -4.70
N ASN A 33 -10.20 21.54 -3.86
CA ASN A 33 -11.30 20.89 -3.13
C ASN A 33 -11.42 21.55 -1.76
N GLY A 34 -12.04 22.73 -1.75
CA GLY A 34 -12.36 23.51 -0.55
C GLY A 34 -13.40 22.84 0.35
N THR A 35 -13.12 21.63 0.79
CA THR A 35 -13.76 20.96 1.91
C THR A 35 -12.89 21.14 3.15
N ASP A 36 -13.52 21.32 4.30
CA ASP A 36 -12.87 21.62 5.59
C ASP A 36 -11.73 20.62 5.90
N ALA A 37 -10.49 21.07 5.72
CA ALA A 37 -9.30 20.26 6.01
C ALA A 37 -9.27 19.78 7.47
N GLY A 38 -9.86 20.54 8.39
CA GLY A 38 -10.04 20.14 9.79
C GLY A 38 -10.99 18.95 9.93
N CYS A 39 -12.09 18.92 9.15
CA CYS A 39 -13.03 17.80 9.14
C CYS A 39 -12.37 16.49 8.69
N PHE A 40 -11.57 16.53 7.61
CA PHE A 40 -10.85 15.35 7.14
C PHE A 40 -9.80 14.88 8.16
N ALA A 41 -9.10 15.81 8.82
CA ALA A 41 -8.17 15.49 9.89
C ALA A 41 -8.88 14.79 11.06
N ASP A 42 -10.05 15.27 11.49
CA ASP A 42 -10.84 14.66 12.55
C ASP A 42 -11.32 13.24 12.19
N CYS A 43 -11.78 13.03 10.95
CA CYS A 43 -12.16 11.70 10.45
C CYS A 43 -10.96 10.75 10.42
N ASN A 44 -9.78 11.23 10.03
CA ASN A 44 -8.55 10.45 10.03
C ASN A 44 -8.05 10.11 11.44
N GLU A 45 -8.09 11.06 12.38
CA GLU A 45 -7.67 10.81 13.76
C GLU A 45 -8.61 9.82 14.45
N LYS A 46 -9.92 9.90 14.17
CA LYS A 46 -10.87 8.89 14.62
C LYS A 46 -10.56 7.51 14.05
N TYR A 47 -10.33 7.42 12.73
CA TYR A 47 -9.98 6.15 12.09
C TYR A 47 -8.70 5.56 12.69
N LYS A 48 -7.67 6.39 12.88
CA LYS A 48 -6.41 6.01 13.51
C LYS A 48 -6.65 5.46 14.91
N HIS A 49 -7.35 6.18 15.77
CA HIS A 49 -7.68 5.72 17.12
C HIS A 49 -8.39 4.36 17.11
N ASP A 50 -9.45 4.22 16.29
CA ASP A 50 -10.24 3.00 16.22
C ASP A 50 -9.45 1.82 15.62
N PHE A 51 -8.56 2.10 14.66
CA PHE A 51 -7.64 1.12 14.09
C PHE A 51 -6.65 0.63 15.14
N GLU A 52 -5.96 1.54 15.83
CA GLU A 52 -4.93 1.20 16.81
C GLU A 52 -5.52 0.42 17.98
N TYR A 53 -6.71 0.83 18.44
CA TYR A 53 -7.46 0.10 19.45
C TYR A 53 -7.86 -1.30 18.99
N SER A 54 -8.46 -1.43 17.79
CA SER A 54 -9.05 -2.69 17.34
C SER A 54 -7.99 -3.73 16.94
N PHE A 55 -6.85 -3.29 16.42
CA PHE A 55 -5.74 -4.17 16.01
C PHE A 55 -4.64 -4.29 17.06
N ASN A 56 -4.68 -3.48 18.12
CA ASN A 56 -3.63 -3.39 19.13
C ASN A 56 -2.24 -3.21 18.49
N MET A 57 -2.18 -2.29 17.53
CA MET A 57 -1.02 -2.02 16.66
C MET A 57 -1.01 -0.54 16.32
N ASN A 58 0.17 0.09 16.30
CA ASN A 58 0.26 1.47 15.86
C ASN A 58 0.05 1.57 14.34
N THR A 59 -0.66 2.61 13.87
CA THR A 59 -0.77 2.91 12.43
C THR A 59 0.59 3.12 11.74
N THR A 60 1.64 3.40 12.52
CA THR A 60 3.06 3.41 12.08
C THR A 60 3.57 2.07 11.60
N ASP A 61 3.07 0.98 12.15
CA ASP A 61 3.56 -0.36 11.88
C ASP A 61 2.75 -1.06 10.78
N PHE A 62 1.53 -0.56 10.55
CA PHE A 62 0.66 -1.02 9.47
C PHE A 62 1.11 -0.48 8.11
N TYR A 63 1.01 -1.27 7.05
CA TYR A 63 1.27 -0.86 5.67
C TYR A 63 0.26 -1.46 4.70
N ASP A 64 -0.21 -0.65 3.75
CA ASP A 64 -1.21 -1.07 2.79
C ASP A 64 -0.63 -1.86 1.61
N PHE A 65 0.64 -1.63 1.28
CA PHE A 65 1.34 -2.33 0.20
C PHE A 65 2.77 -2.77 0.57
N PRO A 66 3.16 -4.02 0.26
CA PRO A 66 2.24 -5.15 0.00
C PRO A 66 1.32 -5.38 1.19
N PHE A 67 0.23 -6.12 1.06
CA PHE A 67 -0.74 -6.23 2.16
C PHE A 67 -0.11 -6.74 3.47
N HIS A 68 -0.27 -5.98 4.56
CA HIS A 68 0.22 -6.40 5.86
C HIS A 68 -0.40 -7.75 6.28
N PRO A 69 0.36 -8.67 6.91
CA PRO A 69 -0.14 -9.95 7.43
C PRO A 69 -1.42 -9.91 8.25
N ILE A 70 -1.73 -8.76 8.86
CA ILE A 70 -2.89 -8.61 9.72
C ILE A 70 -4.16 -8.61 8.87
N VAL A 71 -4.16 -7.92 7.72
CA VAL A 71 -5.29 -7.93 6.77
C VAL A 71 -5.34 -9.21 5.94
N LEU A 72 -4.29 -10.03 5.98
CA LEU A 72 -4.29 -11.36 5.38
C LEU A 72 -5.02 -12.41 6.23
N ARG A 73 -5.58 -12.06 7.41
CA ARG A 73 -6.46 -12.94 8.21
C ARG A 73 -7.93 -12.59 7.97
N TYR A 74 -8.81 -13.59 7.90
CA TYR A 74 -10.21 -13.38 7.54
C TYR A 74 -10.94 -12.40 8.48
N SER A 75 -10.92 -12.65 9.79
CA SER A 75 -11.59 -11.80 10.77
C SER A 75 -11.02 -10.37 10.79
N SER A 76 -9.70 -10.27 10.72
CA SER A 76 -8.98 -9.00 10.66
C SER A 76 -9.26 -8.22 9.38
N PHE A 77 -9.41 -8.88 8.23
CA PHE A 77 -9.81 -8.26 6.98
C PHE A 77 -11.22 -7.67 7.06
N LEU A 78 -12.17 -8.42 7.62
CA LEU A 78 -13.55 -7.91 7.80
C LEU A 78 -13.59 -6.70 8.73
N LEU A 79 -12.79 -6.71 9.80
CA LEU A 79 -12.63 -5.57 10.70
C LEU A 79 -11.99 -4.37 9.96
N PHE A 80 -10.91 -4.61 9.22
CA PHE A 80 -10.24 -3.58 8.41
C PHE A 80 -11.23 -2.90 7.46
N CYS A 81 -12.03 -3.68 6.73
CA CYS A 81 -13.02 -3.13 5.82
C CYS A 81 -14.15 -2.37 6.51
N ARG A 82 -14.53 -2.78 7.72
CA ARG A 82 -15.51 -2.02 8.51
C ARG A 82 -14.94 -0.65 8.91
N LEU A 83 -13.70 -0.59 9.39
CA LEU A 83 -13.06 0.67 9.77
C LEU A 83 -12.85 1.58 8.55
N ALA A 84 -12.44 1.01 7.41
CA ALA A 84 -12.31 1.74 6.16
C ALA A 84 -13.64 2.34 5.71
N GLN A 85 -14.74 1.57 5.75
CA GLN A 85 -16.07 2.05 5.43
C GLN A 85 -16.51 3.19 6.36
N GLN A 86 -16.29 3.05 7.67
CA GLN A 86 -16.60 4.12 8.65
C GLN A 86 -15.85 5.42 8.37
N ARG A 87 -14.59 5.32 7.91
CA ARG A 87 -13.80 6.49 7.50
C ARG A 87 -14.42 7.16 6.27
N THR A 88 -14.74 6.38 5.24
CA THR A 88 -15.38 6.89 4.01
C THR A 88 -16.75 7.54 4.31
N GLU A 89 -17.56 6.91 5.17
CA GLU A 89 -18.84 7.46 5.64
C GLU A 89 -18.64 8.76 6.44
N CYS A 90 -17.54 8.90 7.18
CA CYS A 90 -17.20 10.14 7.87
C CYS A 90 -16.95 11.28 6.88
N TYR A 91 -16.17 11.03 5.82
CA TYR A 91 -15.92 12.02 4.77
C TYR A 91 -17.21 12.46 4.07
N GLN A 92 -18.07 11.51 3.70
CA GLN A 92 -19.35 11.80 3.04
C GLN A 92 -20.29 12.60 3.96
N ASN A 93 -20.53 12.09 5.18
CA ASN A 93 -21.59 12.61 6.03
C ASN A 93 -21.17 13.85 6.83
N LYS A 94 -19.90 13.96 7.22
CA LYS A 94 -19.40 15.09 8.01
C LYS A 94 -18.71 16.15 7.17
N CYS A 95 -17.94 15.74 6.16
CA CYS A 95 -17.14 16.67 5.36
C CYS A 95 -17.80 17.02 4.02
N GLY A 96 -18.93 16.40 3.68
CA GLY A 96 -19.68 16.68 2.46
C GLY A 96 -19.01 16.16 1.19
N ASP A 97 -18.04 15.26 1.31
CA ASP A 97 -17.33 14.69 0.15
C ASP A 97 -18.13 13.54 -0.45
N THR A 98 -18.94 13.86 -1.45
CA THR A 98 -19.77 12.88 -2.16
C THR A 98 -18.99 11.90 -3.03
N MET A 99 -17.68 12.13 -3.24
CA MET A 99 -16.82 11.31 -4.09
C MET A 99 -15.93 10.35 -3.29
N ALA A 100 -15.93 10.44 -1.95
CA ALA A 100 -15.01 9.71 -1.07
C ALA A 100 -14.97 8.17 -1.27
N ASP A 101 -16.05 7.57 -1.75
CA ASP A 101 -16.16 6.13 -2.04
C ASP A 101 -15.58 5.73 -3.40
N THR A 102 -15.43 6.69 -4.31
CA THR A 102 -14.85 6.53 -5.65
C THR A 102 -13.39 6.97 -5.73
N MET A 103 -12.91 7.78 -4.78
CA MET A 103 -11.51 8.18 -4.68
C MET A 103 -10.61 6.99 -4.34
N PHE A 104 -9.42 6.95 -4.94
CA PHE A 104 -8.46 5.90 -4.65
C PHE A 104 -8.03 5.94 -3.18
N SER A 105 -8.18 4.79 -2.52
CA SER A 105 -7.39 4.44 -1.35
C SER A 105 -7.19 2.92 -1.36
N PRO A 106 -6.05 2.40 -0.87
CA PRO A 106 -5.84 0.96 -0.82
C PRO A 106 -6.97 0.22 -0.09
N SER A 107 -7.52 0.85 0.95
CA SER A 107 -8.67 0.32 1.68
C SER A 107 -9.95 0.32 0.85
N ASN A 108 -10.29 1.40 0.14
CA ASN A 108 -11.46 1.41 -0.76
C ASN A 108 -11.31 0.36 -1.85
N PHE A 109 -10.12 0.26 -2.46
CA PHE A 109 -9.79 -0.73 -3.48
C PHE A 109 -10.16 -2.14 -3.02
N ILE A 110 -9.61 -2.61 -1.89
CA ILE A 110 -9.84 -3.99 -1.44
C ILE A 110 -11.19 -4.19 -0.78
N CYS A 111 -11.76 -3.19 -0.11
CA CYS A 111 -12.96 -3.37 0.69
C CYS A 111 -14.25 -3.08 -0.07
N SER A 112 -14.23 -2.15 -1.02
CA SER A 112 -15.41 -1.75 -1.80
C SER A 112 -15.42 -2.44 -3.16
N PHE A 113 -14.28 -2.52 -3.85
CA PHE A 113 -14.26 -2.95 -5.25
C PHE A 113 -13.75 -4.37 -5.47
N LYS A 114 -12.76 -4.81 -4.68
CA LYS A 114 -12.12 -6.12 -4.86
C LYS A 114 -12.34 -7.07 -3.69
N LYS A 115 -13.32 -6.82 -2.83
CA LYS A 115 -13.54 -7.60 -1.60
C LYS A 115 -13.67 -9.10 -1.82
N THR A 116 -14.48 -9.51 -2.79
CA THR A 116 -14.69 -10.93 -3.11
C THR A 116 -13.38 -11.56 -3.62
N LEU A 117 -12.71 -10.91 -4.56
CA LEU A 117 -11.43 -11.37 -5.10
C LEU A 117 -10.36 -11.44 -4.00
N PHE A 118 -10.25 -10.43 -3.15
CA PHE A 118 -9.33 -10.41 -2.02
C PHE A 118 -9.60 -11.57 -1.08
N MET A 119 -10.86 -11.81 -0.67
CA MET A 119 -11.21 -12.93 0.21
C MET A 119 -10.82 -14.29 -0.39
N GLU A 120 -10.95 -14.43 -1.71
CA GLU A 120 -10.57 -15.63 -2.45
C GLU A 120 -9.05 -15.84 -2.45
N VAL A 121 -8.27 -14.81 -2.81
CA VAL A 121 -6.81 -14.94 -3.00
C VAL A 121 -5.99 -14.77 -1.72
N ARG A 122 -6.58 -14.22 -0.66
CA ARG A 122 -5.94 -13.99 0.65
C ARG A 122 -5.17 -15.19 1.20
N PRO A 123 -5.65 -16.45 1.13
CA PRO A 123 -4.87 -17.61 1.59
C PRO A 123 -3.53 -17.76 0.87
N CYS A 124 -3.50 -17.56 -0.45
CA CYS A 124 -2.27 -17.59 -1.24
C CYS A 124 -1.32 -16.46 -0.83
N LEU A 125 -1.85 -15.24 -0.69
CA LEU A 125 -1.07 -14.09 -0.23
C LEU A 125 -0.49 -14.33 1.17
N ALA A 126 -1.27 -14.92 2.08
CA ALA A 126 -0.83 -15.23 3.44
C ALA A 126 0.29 -16.29 3.48
N GLU A 127 0.22 -17.28 2.60
CA GLU A 127 1.24 -18.33 2.49
C GLU A 127 2.54 -17.80 1.86
N ALA A 128 2.42 -16.91 0.85
CA ALA A 128 3.55 -16.29 0.18
C ALA A 128 4.20 -15.17 1.01
N GLU A 129 3.50 -14.58 1.97
CA GLU A 129 3.93 -13.38 2.69
C GLU A 129 5.33 -13.52 3.31
N PRO A 130 5.67 -14.56 4.09
CA PRO A 130 6.98 -14.65 4.74
C PRO A 130 8.14 -14.66 3.74
N LYS A 131 7.98 -15.40 2.62
CA LYS A 131 9.00 -15.47 1.57
C LYS A 131 9.08 -14.16 0.78
N SER A 132 7.93 -13.56 0.46
CA SER A 132 7.86 -12.28 -0.24
C SER A 132 8.43 -11.13 0.59
N PHE A 133 8.25 -11.15 1.91
CA PHE A 133 8.80 -10.17 2.82
C PHE A 133 10.33 -10.28 2.87
N LEU A 134 10.86 -11.48 3.12
CA LEU A 134 12.30 -11.69 3.21
C LEU A 134 13.03 -11.42 1.90
N THR A 135 12.38 -11.72 0.77
CA THR A 135 13.01 -11.68 -0.56
C THR A 135 12.74 -10.36 -1.28
N CYS A 136 11.48 -9.99 -1.43
CA CYS A 136 11.07 -8.89 -2.31
C CYS A 136 11.08 -7.57 -1.58
N ASP A 137 10.51 -7.49 -0.38
CA ASP A 137 10.44 -6.24 0.37
C ASP A 137 11.84 -5.69 0.64
N LYS A 138 12.74 -6.53 1.18
CA LYS A 138 14.12 -6.15 1.43
C LYS A 138 14.87 -5.74 0.16
N LYS A 139 14.80 -6.56 -0.89
CA LYS A 139 15.49 -6.29 -2.17
C LYS A 139 15.01 -4.97 -2.79
N CYS A 140 13.71 -4.73 -2.78
CA CYS A 140 13.13 -3.55 -3.39
C CYS A 140 13.35 -2.30 -2.54
N GLN A 141 13.34 -2.40 -1.20
CA GLN A 141 13.76 -1.31 -0.33
C GLN A 141 15.19 -0.87 -0.58
N GLU A 142 16.12 -1.82 -0.74
CA GLU A 142 17.50 -1.51 -1.10
C GLU A 142 17.60 -0.78 -2.45
N SER A 143 16.76 -1.12 -3.43
CA SER A 143 16.75 -0.45 -4.74
C SER A 143 16.30 1.01 -4.68
N VAL A 144 15.48 1.34 -3.68
CA VAL A 144 14.96 2.69 -3.46
C VAL A 144 15.90 3.51 -2.57
N THR A 145 16.51 2.89 -1.55
CA THR A 145 17.44 3.56 -0.63
C THR A 145 18.85 3.75 -1.20
N LYS A 146 19.32 2.89 -2.11
CA LYS A 146 20.61 3.09 -2.82
C LYS A 146 20.64 4.36 -3.70
N LYS A 147 19.51 5.03 -3.90
CA LYS A 147 19.43 6.33 -4.58
C LYS A 147 19.76 7.52 -3.64
N GLU A 148 19.94 7.33 -2.33
CA GLU A 148 20.22 8.42 -1.38
C GLU A 148 21.31 8.06 -0.35
N GLU A 149 22.35 8.90 -0.22
CA GLU A 149 23.33 8.86 0.88
C GLU A 149 22.97 9.78 2.04
N ASN A 150 21.94 10.63 1.94
CA ASN A 150 21.48 11.51 3.01
C ASN A 150 20.01 11.89 2.77
N ASP A 151 19.07 11.40 3.56
CA ASP A 151 18.26 12.28 4.41
C ASP A 151 17.43 11.47 5.42
N GLY A 152 17.25 12.04 6.60
CA GLY A 152 16.49 11.48 7.71
C GLY A 152 15.01 11.83 7.64
N GLU A 153 14.37 11.78 6.47
CA GLU A 153 12.97 12.14 6.33
C GLU A 153 12.03 11.10 6.98
N GLU A 154 11.05 11.59 7.73
CA GLU A 154 10.08 10.75 8.44
C GLU A 154 9.10 10.07 7.46
N PRO A 155 8.91 8.74 7.53
CA PRO A 155 7.89 8.08 6.74
C PRO A 155 6.48 8.57 7.12
N ARG A 156 5.75 9.09 6.13
CA ARG A 156 4.39 9.69 6.17
C ARG A 156 4.31 11.19 6.45
N LYS A 157 5.23 11.97 5.90
CA LYS A 157 5.01 13.42 5.78
C LYS A 157 3.81 13.68 4.86
N ILE A 158 2.87 14.49 5.32
CA ILE A 158 1.80 15.03 4.47
C ILE A 158 2.42 16.22 3.73
N TYR A 159 2.44 16.15 2.40
CA TYR A 159 3.01 17.21 1.58
C TYR A 159 1.94 18.24 1.25
N SER A 160 2.32 19.51 1.36
CA SER A 160 1.52 20.65 0.91
C SER A 160 1.86 21.04 -0.53
N MET A 161 1.03 21.88 -1.15
CA MET A 161 1.34 22.52 -2.45
C MET A 161 2.70 23.24 -2.49
N THR A 162 3.24 23.64 -1.33
CA THR A 162 4.55 24.30 -1.23
C THR A 162 5.73 23.33 -1.17
N GLU A 163 5.48 22.03 -1.03
CA GLU A 163 6.50 20.98 -0.85
C GLU A 163 6.46 19.96 -2.00
N MET A 164 6.01 20.39 -3.18
CA MET A 164 5.84 19.54 -4.37
C MET A 164 7.10 18.77 -4.75
N GLU A 165 8.29 19.37 -4.66
CA GLU A 165 9.53 18.68 -5.04
C GLU A 165 9.79 17.46 -4.16
N GLY A 166 9.57 17.58 -2.85
CA GLY A 166 9.66 16.44 -1.93
C GLY A 166 8.57 15.40 -2.17
N TYR A 167 7.36 15.84 -2.52
CA TYR A 167 6.26 14.95 -2.90
C TYR A 167 6.60 14.10 -4.12
N GLU A 168 7.14 14.70 -5.20
CA GLU A 168 7.52 13.96 -6.41
C GLU A 168 8.66 12.97 -6.18
N VAL A 169 9.64 13.33 -5.33
CA VAL A 169 10.70 12.41 -4.91
C VAL A 169 10.12 11.21 -4.17
N GLU A 170 9.15 11.43 -3.28
CA GLU A 170 8.54 10.34 -2.55
C GLU A 170 7.62 9.47 -3.43
N LEU A 171 6.97 10.07 -4.43
CA LEU A 171 6.23 9.33 -5.46
C LEU A 171 7.17 8.43 -6.28
N ASP A 172 8.30 8.94 -6.78
CA ASP A 172 9.24 8.15 -7.60
C ASP A 172 9.69 6.88 -6.87
N LYS A 173 10.04 7.05 -5.60
CA LYS A 173 10.50 5.97 -4.74
C LYS A 173 9.40 4.94 -4.47
N LEU A 174 8.12 5.34 -4.27
CA LEU A 174 7.03 4.36 -4.16
C LEU A 174 6.81 3.63 -5.47
N CYS A 175 6.64 4.33 -6.59
CA CYS A 175 6.35 3.69 -7.87
C CYS A 175 7.49 2.74 -8.28
N THR A 176 8.73 3.13 -8.01
CA THR A 176 9.90 2.24 -8.13
C THR A 176 9.75 1.00 -7.25
N PHE A 177 9.38 1.15 -5.98
CA PHE A 177 9.16 0.03 -5.07
C PHE A 177 8.04 -0.89 -5.56
N GLN A 178 6.88 -0.33 -5.95
CA GLN A 178 5.72 -1.08 -6.42
C GLN A 178 6.05 -1.90 -7.67
N SER A 179 6.74 -1.29 -8.64
CA SER A 179 7.20 -1.98 -9.85
C SER A 179 8.17 -3.12 -9.52
N CYS A 180 9.18 -2.86 -8.69
CA CYS A 180 10.13 -3.89 -8.25
C CYS A 180 9.43 -5.05 -7.51
N TYR A 181 8.52 -4.72 -6.58
CA TYR A 181 7.84 -5.71 -5.77
C TYR A 181 6.95 -6.62 -6.63
N LEU A 182 6.19 -6.06 -7.58
CA LEU A 182 5.35 -6.84 -8.49
C LEU A 182 6.18 -7.84 -9.31
N GLN A 183 7.30 -7.40 -9.87
CA GLN A 183 8.20 -8.28 -10.64
C GLN A 183 8.79 -9.39 -9.77
N CYS A 184 9.07 -9.10 -8.50
CA CYS A 184 9.66 -10.05 -7.58
C CYS A 184 8.64 -11.05 -7.00
N VAL A 185 7.43 -10.61 -6.69
CA VAL A 185 6.43 -11.43 -5.99
C VAL A 185 5.72 -12.41 -6.93
N GLU A 186 5.59 -12.08 -8.22
CA GLU A 186 4.95 -12.94 -9.21
C GLU A 186 5.52 -14.37 -9.27
N PRO A 187 6.85 -14.61 -9.38
CA PRO A 187 7.39 -15.96 -9.33
C PRO A 187 7.18 -16.65 -7.97
N ILE A 188 7.19 -15.91 -6.86
CA ILE A 188 6.93 -16.47 -5.52
C ILE A 188 5.49 -16.99 -5.43
N LEU A 189 4.52 -16.24 -5.94
CA LEU A 189 3.11 -16.65 -5.95
C LEU A 189 2.90 -17.90 -6.81
N LYS A 190 3.56 -17.97 -7.97
CA LYS A 190 3.50 -19.14 -8.87
C LYS A 190 4.14 -20.40 -8.26
N GLU A 191 5.15 -20.24 -7.41
CA GLU A 191 5.80 -21.35 -6.70
C GLU A 191 4.98 -21.79 -5.47
N THR A 192 4.35 -20.84 -4.77
CA THR A 192 3.70 -21.09 -3.48
C THR A 192 2.27 -21.61 -3.65
N CYS A 193 1.54 -21.11 -4.64
CA CYS A 193 0.11 -21.31 -4.74
C CYS A 193 -0.30 -22.12 -5.98
N PRO A 194 -1.50 -22.73 -5.99
CA PRO A 194 -2.08 -23.30 -7.20
C PRO A 194 -2.13 -22.27 -8.33
N ALA A 195 -1.88 -22.71 -9.57
CA ALA A 195 -1.70 -21.81 -10.73
C ALA A 195 -2.82 -20.79 -10.92
N GLU A 196 -4.09 -21.20 -10.76
CA GLU A 196 -5.24 -20.30 -10.86
C GLU A 196 -5.23 -19.24 -9.74
N LEU A 197 -4.97 -19.65 -8.50
CA LEU A 197 -4.97 -18.76 -7.35
C LEU A 197 -3.77 -17.80 -7.39
N ALA A 198 -2.62 -18.27 -7.87
CA ALA A 198 -1.45 -17.45 -8.13
C ALA A 198 -1.75 -16.37 -9.18
N ALA A 199 -2.39 -16.75 -10.30
CA ALA A 199 -2.77 -15.79 -11.34
C ALA A 199 -3.72 -14.71 -10.80
N LYS A 200 -4.80 -15.11 -10.11
CA LYS A 200 -5.73 -14.16 -9.47
C LYS A 200 -5.06 -13.25 -8.44
N SER A 201 -4.09 -13.77 -7.68
CA SER A 201 -3.30 -12.99 -6.71
C SER A 201 -2.43 -11.95 -7.40
N VAL A 202 -1.77 -12.34 -8.49
CA VAL A 202 -0.96 -11.44 -9.32
C VAL A 202 -1.84 -10.36 -9.94
N ASP A 203 -3.01 -10.73 -10.48
CA ASP A 203 -3.96 -9.78 -11.07
C ASP A 203 -4.46 -8.78 -10.03
N LEU A 204 -4.82 -9.24 -8.82
CA LEU A 204 -5.22 -8.34 -7.73
C LEU A 204 -4.12 -7.31 -7.39
N LEU A 205 -2.87 -7.77 -7.23
CA LEU A 205 -1.74 -6.88 -6.91
C LEU A 205 -1.44 -5.89 -8.04
N LYS A 206 -1.50 -6.36 -9.30
CA LYS A 206 -1.34 -5.50 -10.48
C LYS A 206 -2.43 -4.45 -10.55
N SER A 207 -3.70 -4.83 -10.40
CA SER A 207 -4.83 -3.89 -10.41
C SER A 207 -4.71 -2.84 -9.30
N LEU A 208 -4.23 -3.20 -8.10
CA LEU A 208 -4.01 -2.23 -7.01
C LEU A 208 -2.96 -1.18 -7.39
N VAL A 209 -1.79 -1.63 -7.87
CA VAL A 209 -0.70 -0.72 -8.26
C VAL A 209 -1.08 0.13 -9.45
N GLN A 210 -1.79 -0.43 -10.43
CA GLN A 210 -2.23 0.29 -11.62
C GLN A 210 -3.29 1.33 -11.32
N TRP A 211 -4.25 1.03 -10.44
CA TRP A 211 -5.22 2.05 -10.04
C TRP A 211 -4.51 3.18 -9.28
N HIS A 212 -3.59 2.86 -8.36
CA HIS A 212 -2.79 3.88 -7.68
C HIS A 212 -2.03 4.78 -8.68
N ALA A 213 -1.31 4.18 -9.63
CA ALA A 213 -0.56 4.94 -10.63
C ALA A 213 -1.47 5.74 -11.58
N GLY A 214 -2.65 5.20 -11.91
CA GLY A 214 -3.67 5.88 -12.69
C GLY A 214 -4.22 7.11 -11.98
N ASP A 215 -4.60 6.97 -10.71
CA ASP A 215 -5.11 8.08 -9.88
C ASP A 215 -4.08 9.21 -9.77
N ILE A 216 -2.80 8.87 -9.54
CA ILE A 216 -1.70 9.86 -9.54
C ILE A 216 -1.56 10.54 -10.90
N ASN A 217 -1.60 9.77 -12.00
CA ASN A 217 -1.48 10.33 -13.35
C ASN A 217 -2.64 11.28 -13.66
N ASP A 218 -3.86 10.89 -13.36
CA ASP A 218 -5.06 11.70 -13.57
C ASP A 218 -4.99 13.00 -12.76
N TRP A 219 -4.54 12.92 -11.51
CA TRP A 219 -4.29 14.09 -10.68
C TRP A 219 -3.27 15.05 -11.32
N HIS A 220 -2.14 14.54 -11.83
CA HIS A 220 -1.14 15.36 -12.52
C HIS A 220 -1.68 15.98 -13.81
N MET A 221 -2.50 15.26 -14.56
CA MET A 221 -3.14 15.78 -15.77
C MET A 221 -4.11 16.91 -15.46
N LEU A 222 -5.00 16.72 -14.48
CA LEU A 222 -6.03 17.70 -14.11
C LEU A 222 -5.46 18.98 -13.50
N ASN A 223 -4.22 18.95 -13.00
CA ASN A 223 -3.54 20.10 -12.41
C ASN A 223 -2.45 20.70 -13.32
N ASP A 224 -2.41 20.33 -14.60
CA ASP A 224 -1.42 20.80 -15.59
C ASP A 224 0.05 20.55 -15.16
N ARG A 225 0.29 19.43 -14.46
CA ARG A 225 1.60 19.03 -13.89
C ARG A 225 2.19 17.77 -14.50
N GLN A 226 1.74 17.39 -15.69
CA GLN A 226 2.17 16.16 -16.36
C GLN A 226 3.70 16.01 -16.48
N SER A 227 4.42 17.13 -16.67
CA SER A 227 5.89 17.13 -16.77
C SER A 227 6.61 16.90 -15.44
N GLN A 228 5.90 16.95 -14.31
CA GLN A 228 6.44 16.74 -12.96
C GLN A 228 6.25 15.29 -12.50
N LEU A 229 5.35 14.52 -13.14
CA LEU A 229 5.10 13.13 -12.80
C LEU A 229 6.38 12.29 -12.96
N PRO A 230 6.82 11.57 -11.92
CA PRO A 230 7.99 10.71 -12.01
C PRO A 230 7.82 9.62 -13.07
N GLU A 231 8.86 9.38 -13.85
CA GLU A 231 8.85 8.39 -14.93
C GLU A 231 8.50 6.99 -14.41
N SER A 232 8.91 6.63 -13.19
CA SER A 232 8.54 5.36 -12.56
C SER A 232 7.02 5.21 -12.35
N CYS A 233 6.33 6.29 -11.99
CA CYS A 233 4.87 6.31 -11.88
C CYS A 233 4.20 6.34 -13.24
N HIS A 234 4.73 7.13 -14.18
CA HIS A 234 4.23 7.20 -15.56
C HIS A 234 4.27 5.83 -16.27
N GLN A 235 5.33 5.05 -16.10
CA GLN A 235 5.43 3.69 -16.65
C GLN A 235 4.38 2.73 -16.07
N LEU A 236 4.10 2.82 -14.77
CA LEU A 236 3.04 2.05 -14.13
C LEU A 236 1.65 2.47 -14.63
N ALA A 237 1.43 3.77 -14.83
CA ALA A 237 0.18 4.31 -15.35
C ALA A 237 -0.06 3.91 -16.81
N ILE A 238 0.95 3.98 -17.70
CA ILE A 238 0.81 3.54 -19.11
C ILE A 238 0.52 2.04 -19.19
N SER A 239 1.13 1.24 -18.31
CA SER A 239 0.89 -0.21 -18.26
C SER A 239 -0.59 -0.56 -17.98
N ARG A 240 -1.39 0.39 -17.44
CA ARG A 240 -2.85 0.28 -17.27
C ARG A 240 -3.58 0.08 -18.60
N LEU A 241 -3.15 0.76 -19.67
CA LEU A 241 -3.81 0.74 -21.00
C LEU A 241 -3.87 -0.66 -21.64
N VAL A 242 -3.06 -1.60 -21.15
CA VAL A 242 -3.03 -2.99 -21.62
C VAL A 242 -3.99 -3.90 -20.83
N ILE A 243 -4.24 -3.61 -19.55
CA ILE A 243 -5.08 -4.42 -18.65
C ILE A 243 -6.51 -3.87 -18.52
N ASP A 244 -6.71 -2.58 -18.81
CA ASP A 244 -8.02 -1.87 -18.69
C ASP A 244 -9.15 -2.60 -19.43
N LYS A 245 -8.84 -3.29 -20.54
CA LYS A 245 -9.83 -4.05 -21.31
C LYS A 245 -10.38 -5.29 -20.61
N THR A 246 -9.78 -5.73 -19.50
CA THR A 246 -10.15 -6.97 -18.80
C THR A 246 -10.74 -6.77 -17.40
N ASP A 247 -10.55 -5.60 -16.79
CA ASP A 247 -11.03 -5.32 -15.43
C ASP A 247 -12.14 -4.24 -15.44
N PRO A 248 -13.43 -4.62 -15.27
CA PRO A 248 -14.55 -3.68 -15.33
C PRO A 248 -14.49 -2.57 -14.28
N ILE A 249 -13.76 -2.78 -13.18
CA ILE A 249 -13.60 -1.74 -12.15
C ILE A 249 -12.69 -0.61 -12.66
N LEU A 250 -11.62 -0.95 -13.37
CA LEU A 250 -10.69 0.07 -13.90
C LEU A 250 -11.34 0.93 -15.00
N GLN A 251 -12.35 0.37 -15.70
CA GLN A 251 -13.16 1.06 -16.71
C GLN A 251 -14.20 2.02 -16.12
N LEU A 252 -14.63 1.84 -14.86
CA LEU A 252 -15.63 2.72 -14.24
C LEU A 252 -15.09 4.13 -13.99
N PHE A 253 -13.77 4.28 -13.92
CA PHE A 253 -13.10 5.52 -13.53
C PHE A 253 -12.53 6.32 -14.72
N GLU A 254 -12.69 5.86 -15.96
CA GLU A 254 -12.35 6.62 -17.20
C GLU A 254 -13.35 7.77 -17.52
N ARG A 255 -14.16 8.24 -16.55
CA ARG A 255 -15.29 9.15 -16.80
C ARG A 255 -15.01 10.65 -16.59
N TYR A 256 -13.74 11.06 -16.49
CA TYR A 256 -13.37 12.47 -16.38
C TYR A 256 -12.27 12.85 -17.37
#